data_AF-A0AAV8VES7-F1
#
_entry.id   AF-A0AAV8VES7-F1
#
_cell.length_a   1.000
_cell.length_b   1.000
_cell.length_c   1.000
_cell.angle_alpha   90.00
_cell.angle_beta   90.00
_cell.angle_gamma   90.00
#
_symmetry.space_group_name_H-M   'P 1'
#
loop_
_entity.id
_entity.type
_entity.pdbx_description
1 polymer ?
#
loop_
_entity_poly.entity_id
_entity_poly.type
_entity_poly.pdbx_seq_one_letter_code
_entity_poly.pdbx_strand_id
1 'polypeptide(L)'
;MEDSMKQLMEMLSAMKVSQEEMKRGQKDMKEDMKRGQEEMKEDMKRGQEEMKASQEEVKASQEKLQLKLQAMKRTIEDSNNTKLENKLKEFEEVVEVNQVKEEVKAIEGELSHMKEDAKTDKKEMNKKMEDLEIKFRQLSTTGVIKTEGIVTTPSKVKLFEVKHWKHWKLVVVENNTRSPNYATLTSALEKRYGDAHLQHVYQVQLRNKKQRFEKTLQQYEADISRMVEWFINLAYPTAPAEVIEQLSVSSFIEGLRDPEFGQLVRLARHKTISEALVHALEIEAVKEVSRVAINTYQRRDKQTRITDGNMIESLLELLQQFK
;
A
#
# COMPACT_ATOMS: atom_id res chain seq x y z
N MET A 1 -104.82 78.67 -29.85
CA MET A 1 -104.88 77.90 -28.58
C MET A 1 -104.50 76.43 -28.80
N GLU A 2 -104.93 75.77 -29.89
CA GLU A 2 -104.57 74.36 -30.17
C GLU A 2 -103.07 74.10 -30.40
N ASP A 3 -102.36 74.93 -31.19
CA ASP A 3 -100.93 74.70 -31.47
C ASP A 3 -100.05 74.77 -30.22
N SER A 4 -100.38 75.68 -29.30
CA SER A 4 -99.70 75.83 -28.01
C SER A 4 -99.89 74.60 -27.12
N MET A 5 -101.07 74.00 -27.17
CA MET A 5 -101.44 72.80 -26.41
C MET A 5 -100.77 71.54 -27.00
N LYS A 6 -100.61 71.50 -28.32
CA LYS A 6 -99.90 70.45 -29.06
C LYS A 6 -98.41 70.43 -28.73
N GLN A 7 -97.76 71.60 -28.71
CA GLN A 7 -96.36 71.77 -28.31
C GLN A 7 -96.11 71.33 -26.85
N LEU A 8 -97.06 71.61 -25.96
CA LEU A 8 -96.99 71.22 -24.54
C LEU A 8 -97.13 69.70 -24.37
N MET A 9 -98.03 69.05 -25.12
CA MET A 9 -98.12 67.58 -25.15
C MET A 9 -96.86 66.92 -25.73
N GLU A 10 -96.28 67.50 -26.78
CA GLU A 10 -95.05 67.01 -27.39
C GLU A 10 -93.87 67.10 -26.42
N MET A 11 -93.72 68.21 -25.70
CA MET A 11 -92.70 68.38 -24.65
C MET A 11 -92.89 67.42 -23.48
N LEU A 12 -94.13 67.19 -23.03
CA LEU A 12 -94.44 66.21 -21.98
C LEU A 12 -94.15 64.77 -22.42
N SER A 13 -94.38 64.45 -23.70
CA SER A 13 -94.05 63.14 -24.27
C SER A 13 -92.54 62.92 -24.34
N ALA A 14 -91.79 63.92 -24.80
CA ALA A 14 -90.33 63.90 -24.83
C ALA A 14 -89.73 63.81 -23.41
N MET A 15 -90.32 64.51 -22.43
CA MET A 15 -89.91 64.45 -21.03
C MET A 15 -90.14 63.05 -20.44
N LYS A 16 -91.28 62.40 -20.74
CA LYS A 16 -91.51 61.01 -20.34
C LYS A 16 -90.50 60.05 -20.96
N VAL A 17 -90.23 60.20 -22.27
CA VAL A 17 -89.23 59.40 -22.98
C VAL A 17 -87.84 59.59 -22.34
N SER A 18 -87.41 60.83 -22.11
CA SER A 18 -86.14 61.14 -21.45
C SER A 18 -86.06 60.55 -20.04
N GLN A 19 -87.15 60.57 -19.28
CA GLN A 19 -87.20 60.00 -17.93
C GLN A 19 -87.15 58.46 -17.94
N GLU A 20 -87.77 57.82 -18.92
CA GLU A 20 -87.68 56.37 -19.13
C GLU A 20 -86.29 55.95 -19.59
N GLU A 21 -85.67 56.68 -20.53
CA GLU A 21 -84.29 56.46 -20.97
C GLU A 21 -83.30 56.62 -19.81
N MET A 22 -83.49 57.62 -18.95
CA MET A 22 -82.66 57.80 -17.76
C MET A 22 -82.79 56.62 -16.79
N LYS A 23 -84.00 56.12 -16.55
CA LYS A 23 -84.22 54.93 -15.72
C LYS A 23 -83.60 53.68 -16.34
N ARG A 24 -83.67 53.56 -17.67
CA ARG A 24 -83.05 52.46 -18.43
C ARG A 24 -81.52 52.53 -18.30
N GLY A 25 -80.92 53.68 -18.56
CA GLY A 25 -79.47 53.89 -18.44
C GLY A 25 -78.95 53.65 -17.02
N GLN A 26 -79.70 54.04 -15.98
CA GLN A 26 -79.33 53.72 -14.59
C GLN A 26 -79.40 52.22 -14.30
N LYS A 27 -80.38 51.51 -14.88
CA LYS A 27 -80.52 50.06 -14.73
C LYS A 27 -79.37 49.33 -15.44
N ASP A 28 -79.08 49.69 -16.68
CA ASP A 28 -78.02 49.11 -17.49
C ASP A 28 -76.65 49.33 -16.82
N MET A 29 -76.39 50.55 -16.32
CA MET A 29 -75.15 50.85 -15.59
C MET A 29 -74.99 50.03 -14.31
N LYS A 30 -76.10 49.76 -13.59
CA LYS A 30 -76.08 48.93 -12.39
C LYS A 30 -75.88 47.44 -12.72
N GLU A 31 -76.43 46.97 -13.83
CA GLU A 31 -76.22 45.61 -14.33
C GLU A 31 -74.78 45.41 -14.80
N ASP A 32 -74.20 46.36 -15.55
CA ASP A 32 -72.79 46.31 -15.97
C ASP A 32 -71.83 46.36 -14.78
N MET A 33 -72.13 47.17 -13.76
CA MET A 33 -71.31 47.20 -12.54
C MET A 33 -71.34 45.86 -11.79
N LYS A 34 -72.49 45.19 -11.74
CA LYS A 34 -72.59 43.85 -11.15
C LYS A 34 -71.84 42.82 -11.97
N ARG A 35 -72.00 42.86 -13.29
CA ARG A 35 -71.33 41.96 -14.24
C ARG A 35 -69.81 42.08 -14.12
N GLY A 36 -69.27 43.31 -14.10
CA GLY A 36 -67.84 43.55 -13.92
C GLY A 36 -67.31 43.09 -12.55
N GLN A 37 -68.12 43.19 -11.48
CA GLN A 37 -67.76 42.64 -10.18
C GLN A 37 -67.75 41.11 -10.17
N GLU A 38 -68.72 40.48 -10.84
CA GLU A 38 -68.78 39.03 -10.98
C GLU A 38 -67.61 38.49 -11.82
N GLU A 39 -67.33 39.09 -12.98
CA GLU A 39 -66.18 38.76 -13.82
C GLU A 39 -64.86 38.88 -13.05
N MET A 40 -64.65 39.99 -12.32
CA MET A 40 -63.44 40.17 -11.51
C MET A 40 -63.29 39.09 -10.42
N LYS A 41 -64.41 38.65 -9.84
CA LYS A 41 -64.41 37.59 -8.82
C LYS A 41 -64.15 36.21 -9.43
N GLU A 42 -64.65 35.94 -10.63
CA GLU A 42 -64.35 34.72 -11.37
C GLU A 42 -62.89 34.68 -11.81
N ASP A 43 -62.34 35.78 -12.33
CA ASP A 43 -60.92 35.86 -12.71
C ASP A 43 -60.00 35.67 -11.50
N MET A 44 -60.38 36.21 -10.33
CA MET A 44 -59.63 35.99 -9.11
C MET A 44 -59.65 34.52 -8.66
N LYS A 45 -60.80 33.83 -8.81
CA LYS A 45 -60.88 32.39 -8.52
C LYS A 45 -60.06 31.57 -9.51
N ARG A 46 -60.18 31.86 -10.81
CA ARG A 46 -59.44 31.21 -11.89
C ARG A 46 -57.94 31.31 -11.66
N GLY A 47 -57.44 32.52 -11.37
CA GLY A 47 -56.03 32.73 -11.05
C GLY A 47 -55.55 31.99 -9.80
N GLN A 48 -56.41 31.85 -8.77
CA GLN A 48 -56.08 31.02 -7.60
C GLN A 48 -56.02 29.52 -7.92
N GLU A 49 -56.93 29.03 -8.77
CA GLU A 49 -56.96 27.64 -9.21
C GLU A 49 -55.75 27.30 -10.08
N GLU A 50 -55.39 28.18 -11.03
CA GLU A 50 -54.19 28.04 -11.86
C GLU A 50 -52.90 28.04 -11.01
N MET A 51 -52.85 28.89 -9.98
CA MET A 51 -51.72 28.92 -9.05
C MET A 51 -51.61 27.61 -8.24
N LYS A 52 -52.73 27.04 -7.79
CA LYS A 52 -52.73 25.75 -7.09
C LYS A 52 -52.29 24.61 -8.00
N ALA A 53 -52.83 24.55 -9.22
CA ALA A 53 -52.43 23.55 -10.20
C ALA A 53 -50.93 23.64 -10.51
N SER A 54 -50.42 24.85 -10.73
CA SER A 54 -48.99 25.10 -10.96
C SER A 54 -48.13 24.67 -9.75
N GLN A 55 -48.58 24.93 -8.52
CA GLN A 55 -47.87 24.48 -7.31
C GLN A 55 -47.85 22.95 -7.17
N GLU A 56 -48.93 22.26 -7.55
CA GLU A 56 -49.00 20.80 -7.54
C GLU A 56 -48.07 20.18 -8.60
N GLU A 57 -48.02 20.75 -9.80
CA GLU A 57 -47.08 20.29 -10.84
C GLU A 57 -45.61 20.49 -10.40
N VAL A 58 -45.29 21.62 -9.79
CA VAL A 58 -43.94 21.86 -9.24
C VAL A 58 -43.59 20.82 -8.18
N LYS A 59 -44.50 20.51 -7.25
CA LYS A 59 -44.28 19.46 -6.23
C LYS A 59 -44.06 18.08 -6.86
N ALA A 60 -44.91 17.70 -7.82
CA ALA A 60 -44.77 16.42 -8.52
C ALA A 60 -43.44 16.33 -9.29
N SER A 61 -43.01 17.42 -9.92
CA SER A 61 -41.71 17.49 -10.61
C SER A 61 -40.53 17.35 -9.63
N GLN A 62 -40.63 17.96 -8.43
CA GLN A 62 -39.63 17.89 -7.39
C GLN A 62 -39.50 16.46 -6.81
N GLU A 63 -40.62 15.78 -6.57
CA GLU A 63 -40.63 14.37 -6.14
C GLU A 63 -40.00 13.45 -7.19
N LYS A 64 -40.30 13.67 -8.47
CA LYS A 64 -39.71 12.90 -9.58
C LYS A 64 -38.19 13.10 -9.68
N LEU A 65 -37.71 14.33 -9.46
CA LEU A 65 -36.28 14.62 -9.38
C LEU A 65 -35.62 13.92 -8.19
N GLN A 66 -36.26 13.94 -7.02
CA GLN A 66 -35.75 13.22 -5.84
C GLN A 66 -35.63 11.71 -6.08
N LEU A 67 -36.64 11.09 -6.71
CA LEU A 67 -36.60 9.67 -7.06
C LEU A 67 -35.47 9.35 -8.05
N LYS A 68 -35.26 10.19 -9.08
CA LYS A 68 -34.15 10.03 -10.02
C LYS A 68 -32.79 10.13 -9.34
N LEU A 69 -32.61 11.10 -8.43
CA LEU A 69 -31.38 11.26 -7.66
C LEU A 69 -31.09 10.05 -6.76
N GLN A 70 -32.12 9.51 -6.10
CA GLN A 70 -31.96 8.29 -5.29
C GLN A 70 -31.60 7.07 -6.13
N ALA A 71 -32.23 6.91 -7.29
CA ALA A 71 -31.91 5.83 -8.21
C ALA A 71 -30.46 5.92 -8.72
N MET A 72 -30.03 7.12 -9.14
CA MET A 72 -28.66 7.36 -9.58
C MET A 72 -27.64 7.07 -8.48
N LYS A 73 -27.91 7.48 -7.24
CA LYS A 73 -27.05 7.19 -6.10
C LYS A 73 -26.86 5.67 -5.89
N ARG A 74 -27.95 4.89 -5.96
CA ARG A 74 -27.88 3.43 -5.87
C ARG A 74 -27.06 2.82 -7.01
N THR A 75 -27.27 3.26 -8.25
CA THR A 75 -26.50 2.75 -9.40
C THR A 75 -24.99 3.03 -9.27
N ILE A 76 -24.62 4.20 -8.75
CA ILE A 76 -23.22 4.56 -8.49
C ILE A 76 -22.63 3.69 -7.37
N GLU A 77 -23.37 3.50 -6.27
CA GLU A 77 -22.96 2.63 -5.16
C GLU A 77 -22.76 1.19 -5.64
N ASP A 78 -23.71 0.63 -6.38
CA ASP A 78 -23.64 -0.72 -6.94
C ASP A 78 -22.48 -0.88 -7.93
N SER A 79 -22.27 0.10 -8.82
CA SER A 79 -21.15 0.07 -9.77
C SER A 79 -19.80 0.15 -9.06
N ASN A 80 -19.69 0.91 -7.98
CA ASN A 80 -18.45 1.02 -7.22
C ASN A 80 -18.18 -0.24 -6.41
N ASN A 81 -19.20 -0.81 -5.77
CA ASN A 81 -19.08 -2.06 -5.01
C ASN A 81 -18.68 -3.22 -5.92
N THR A 82 -19.33 -3.39 -7.07
CA THR A 82 -18.98 -4.45 -8.04
C THR A 82 -17.55 -4.30 -8.57
N LYS A 83 -17.10 -3.07 -8.87
CA LYS A 83 -15.69 -2.81 -9.26
C LYS A 83 -14.70 -3.12 -8.14
N LEU A 84 -15.04 -2.81 -6.89
CA LEU A 84 -14.21 -3.13 -5.74
C LEU A 84 -14.16 -4.64 -5.49
N GLU A 85 -15.29 -5.34 -5.55
CA GLU A 85 -15.35 -6.80 -5.41
C GLU A 85 -14.55 -7.51 -6.50
N ASN A 86 -14.65 -7.07 -7.76
CA ASN A 86 -13.87 -7.66 -8.85
C ASN A 86 -12.38 -7.42 -8.66
N LYS A 87 -11.96 -6.21 -8.26
CA LYS A 87 -10.55 -5.94 -7.93
C LYS A 87 -10.09 -6.74 -6.72
N LEU A 88 -10.94 -6.93 -5.71
CA LEU A 88 -10.62 -7.73 -4.53
C LEU A 88 -10.40 -9.20 -4.92
N LYS A 89 -11.28 -9.76 -5.76
CA LYS A 89 -11.12 -11.10 -6.32
C LYS A 89 -9.86 -11.23 -7.16
N GLU A 90 -9.55 -10.23 -7.99
CA GLU A 90 -8.33 -10.21 -8.81
C GLU A 90 -7.07 -10.14 -7.92
N PHE A 91 -7.09 -9.39 -6.82
CA PHE A 91 -6.03 -9.41 -5.81
C PHE A 91 -5.97 -10.75 -5.06
N GLU A 92 -7.09 -11.36 -4.70
CA GLU A 92 -7.14 -12.68 -4.06
C GLU A 92 -6.63 -13.79 -4.99
N GLU A 93 -6.89 -13.70 -6.29
CA GLU A 93 -6.41 -14.63 -7.31
C GLU A 93 -4.90 -14.46 -7.59
N VAL A 94 -4.39 -13.22 -7.57
CA VAL A 94 -2.95 -12.93 -7.64
C VAL A 94 -2.21 -13.36 -6.35
N VAL A 95 -2.93 -13.50 -5.23
CA VAL A 95 -2.42 -14.12 -4.00
C VAL A 95 -2.63 -15.64 -4.10
N GLU A 96 -1.86 -16.28 -4.98
CA GLU A 96 -1.69 -17.74 -5.03
C GLU A 96 -1.00 -18.25 -3.76
N VAL A 97 -1.76 -18.33 -2.67
CA VAL A 97 -1.39 -19.14 -1.50
C VAL A 97 -1.19 -20.60 -1.92
N ASN A 98 -1.84 -21.07 -2.98
CA ASN A 98 -1.82 -22.50 -3.35
C ASN A 98 -0.50 -22.97 -3.97
N GLN A 99 0.15 -22.21 -4.87
CA GLN A 99 1.45 -22.61 -5.43
C GLN A 99 2.54 -22.60 -4.36
N VAL A 100 2.61 -21.52 -3.57
CA VAL A 100 3.57 -21.42 -2.45
C VAL A 100 3.28 -22.49 -1.38
N LYS A 101 2.02 -22.84 -1.12
CA LYS A 101 1.65 -23.85 -0.12
C LYS A 101 2.00 -25.28 -0.55
N GLU A 102 1.84 -25.61 -1.84
CA GLU A 102 2.28 -26.91 -2.36
C GLU A 102 3.82 -27.00 -2.39
N GLU A 103 4.52 -25.92 -2.75
CA GLU A 103 5.99 -25.86 -2.68
C GLU A 103 6.50 -25.96 -1.23
N VAL A 104 5.88 -25.26 -0.27
CA VAL A 104 6.22 -25.37 1.15
C VAL A 104 5.97 -26.79 1.67
N LYS A 105 4.87 -27.43 1.27
CA LYS A 105 4.55 -28.81 1.67
C LYS A 105 5.54 -29.82 1.07
N ALA A 106 6.00 -29.60 -0.16
CA ALA A 106 7.06 -30.41 -0.77
C ALA A 106 8.40 -30.23 -0.04
N ILE A 107 8.79 -28.99 0.26
CA ILE A 107 10.00 -28.67 1.02
C ILE A 107 9.94 -29.27 2.44
N GLU A 108 8.79 -29.24 3.11
CA GLU A 108 8.57 -29.89 4.40
C GLU A 108 8.76 -31.41 4.33
N GLY A 109 8.29 -32.04 3.25
CA GLY A 109 8.51 -33.46 2.96
C GLY A 109 10.00 -33.80 2.81
N GLU A 110 10.73 -33.05 1.99
CA GLU A 110 12.17 -33.24 1.79
C GLU A 110 12.98 -33.03 3.08
N LEU A 111 12.63 -32.01 3.88
CA LEU A 111 13.22 -31.77 5.20
C LEU A 111 12.99 -32.93 6.17
N SER A 112 11.84 -33.61 6.08
CA SER A 112 11.53 -34.77 6.92
C SER A 112 12.43 -35.96 6.58
N HIS A 113 12.64 -36.24 5.29
CA HIS A 113 13.54 -37.30 4.83
C HIS A 113 15.00 -37.00 5.21
N MET A 114 15.50 -35.79 4.94
CA MET A 114 16.87 -35.42 5.33
C MET A 114 17.10 -35.53 6.85
N LYS A 115 16.09 -35.25 7.67
CA LYS A 115 16.18 -35.38 9.13
C LYS A 115 16.22 -36.83 9.58
N GLU A 116 15.59 -37.73 8.84
CA GLU A 116 15.60 -39.17 9.10
C GLU A 116 16.94 -39.79 8.69
N ASP A 117 17.47 -39.41 7.52
CA ASP A 117 18.80 -39.80 7.04
C ASP A 117 19.92 -39.29 7.98
N ALA A 118 19.83 -38.04 8.45
CA ALA A 118 20.79 -37.52 9.42
C ALA A 118 20.75 -38.29 10.77
N LYS A 119 19.60 -38.86 11.14
CA LYS A 119 19.48 -39.70 12.34
C LYS A 119 20.08 -41.09 12.14
N THR A 120 19.91 -41.70 10.97
CA THR A 120 20.52 -43.00 10.65
C THR A 120 22.04 -42.86 10.57
N ASP A 121 22.54 -41.83 9.88
CA ASP A 121 23.98 -41.53 9.82
C ASP A 121 24.58 -41.28 11.22
N LYS A 122 23.86 -40.55 12.08
CA LYS A 122 24.29 -40.33 13.47
C LYS A 122 24.36 -41.64 14.26
N LYS A 123 23.39 -42.55 14.09
CA LYS A 123 23.42 -43.87 14.73
C LYS A 123 24.60 -44.70 14.23
N GLU A 124 24.86 -44.69 12.93
CA GLU A 124 26.00 -45.43 12.35
C GLU A 124 27.34 -44.87 12.83
N MET A 125 27.48 -43.54 12.88
CA MET A 125 28.65 -42.88 13.46
C MET A 125 28.85 -43.25 14.93
N ASN A 126 27.78 -43.24 15.75
CA ASN A 126 27.86 -43.64 17.15
C ASN A 126 28.32 -45.09 17.32
N LYS A 127 27.84 -46.00 16.46
CA LYS A 127 28.28 -47.40 16.49
C LYS A 127 29.77 -47.52 16.14
N LYS A 128 30.22 -46.85 15.09
CA LYS A 128 31.66 -46.82 14.70
C LYS A 128 32.54 -46.24 15.82
N MET A 129 31.99 -45.30 16.59
CA MET A 129 32.65 -44.65 17.71
C MET A 129 32.76 -45.56 18.94
N GLU A 130 31.69 -46.29 19.27
CA GLU A 130 31.75 -47.36 20.29
C GLU A 130 32.78 -48.44 19.90
N ASP A 131 32.80 -48.87 18.64
CA ASP A 131 33.78 -49.83 18.14
C ASP A 131 35.23 -49.31 18.26
N LEU A 132 35.46 -48.02 17.97
CA LEU A 132 36.76 -47.37 18.13
C LEU A 132 37.16 -47.22 19.60
N GLU A 133 36.22 -46.90 20.49
CA GLU A 133 36.48 -46.85 21.93
C GLU A 133 36.86 -48.21 22.51
N ILE A 134 36.18 -49.27 22.07
CA ILE A 134 36.52 -50.65 22.44
C ILE A 134 37.94 -50.99 21.97
N LYS A 135 38.28 -50.70 20.71
CA LYS A 135 39.64 -50.90 20.17
C LYS A 135 40.69 -50.08 20.92
N PHE A 136 40.40 -48.83 21.26
CA PHE A 136 41.31 -47.98 22.02
C PHE A 136 41.52 -48.51 23.44
N ARG A 137 40.45 -48.96 24.11
CA ARG A 137 40.55 -49.61 25.42
C ARG A 137 41.38 -50.89 25.36
N GLN A 138 41.20 -51.73 24.34
CA GLN A 138 42.01 -52.92 24.11
C GLN A 138 43.49 -52.59 23.91
N LEU A 139 43.82 -51.55 23.13
CA LEU A 139 45.18 -51.06 22.95
C LEU A 139 45.80 -50.50 24.26
N SER A 140 44.97 -49.93 25.14
CA SER A 140 45.43 -49.39 26.43
C SER A 140 45.66 -50.46 27.50
N THR A 141 44.95 -51.60 27.45
CA THR A 141 45.09 -52.70 28.41
C THR A 141 46.10 -53.76 27.99
N THR A 142 46.39 -53.91 26.70
CA THR A 142 47.45 -54.79 26.20
C THR A 142 48.73 -54.02 25.94
N GLY A 143 49.55 -53.85 26.99
CA GLY A 143 50.92 -53.36 26.91
C GLY A 143 51.90 -54.34 26.23
N VAL A 144 51.48 -55.01 25.14
CA VAL A 144 52.34 -55.91 24.36
C VAL A 144 52.14 -55.59 22.88
N ILE A 145 53.09 -54.85 22.32
CA ILE A 145 53.33 -54.84 20.88
C ILE A 145 53.96 -56.20 20.55
N LYS A 146 53.18 -57.10 19.93
CA LYS A 146 53.75 -58.14 19.08
C LYS A 146 53.67 -57.65 17.64
N THR A 147 54.72 -56.95 17.23
CA THR A 147 55.12 -56.85 15.84
C THR A 147 56.50 -57.49 15.76
N GLU A 148 56.67 -58.42 14.82
CA GLU A 148 57.98 -59.01 14.53
C GLU A 148 58.97 -57.89 14.21
N GLY A 149 60.04 -57.84 15.00
CA GLY A 149 61.14 -56.90 14.82
C GLY A 149 60.97 -55.58 15.55
N ILE A 150 61.92 -55.32 16.45
CA ILE A 150 62.24 -54.04 17.11
C ILE A 150 61.51 -53.77 18.44
N VAL A 151 62.27 -53.95 19.51
CA VAL A 151 61.98 -53.51 20.88
C VAL A 151 62.18 -51.99 20.96
N THR A 152 61.16 -51.25 21.38
CA THR A 152 61.36 -49.88 21.92
C THR A 152 60.63 -49.72 23.26
N THR A 153 61.34 -49.16 24.23
CA THR A 153 60.94 -48.99 25.63
C THR A 153 59.87 -47.91 25.83
N PRO A 154 59.08 -47.96 26.93
CA PRO A 154 57.87 -47.16 27.08
C PRO A 154 58.19 -45.75 27.58
N SER A 155 58.08 -44.75 26.71
CA SER A 155 58.15 -43.33 27.10
C SER A 155 56.76 -42.67 27.10
N LYS A 156 56.32 -42.36 28.31
CA LYS A 156 55.19 -41.52 28.77
C LYS A 156 54.55 -40.62 27.69
N VAL A 157 53.31 -40.94 27.30
CA VAL A 157 52.42 -40.03 26.56
C VAL A 157 51.61 -39.21 27.57
N LYS A 158 51.70 -37.87 27.52
CA LYS A 158 50.79 -36.97 28.28
C LYS A 158 49.66 -36.49 27.36
N LEU A 159 48.42 -36.77 27.74
CA LEU A 159 47.20 -36.22 27.12
C LEU A 159 46.97 -34.78 27.62
N PHE A 160 46.68 -33.85 26.70
CA PHE A 160 46.09 -32.55 27.05
C PHE A 160 44.60 -32.58 26.73
N GLU A 161 43.78 -32.19 27.71
CA GLU A 161 42.33 -32.05 27.62
C GLU A 161 41.99 -30.66 27.07
N VAL A 162 41.38 -30.58 25.88
CA VAL A 162 40.84 -29.34 25.30
C VAL A 162 39.32 -29.41 25.31
N LYS A 163 38.69 -28.63 26.21
CA LYS A 163 37.23 -28.47 26.28
C LYS A 163 36.77 -27.39 25.30
N HIS A 164 36.13 -27.79 24.19
CA HIS A 164 35.31 -26.89 23.36
C HIS A 164 33.95 -27.55 23.10
N TRP A 165 32.88 -26.91 23.58
CA TRP A 165 31.56 -27.50 23.89
C TRP A 165 30.66 -27.94 22.71
N LYS A 166 31.17 -28.01 21.46
CA LYS A 166 30.35 -28.44 20.31
C LYS A 166 30.98 -29.46 19.35
N HIS A 167 32.27 -29.77 19.46
CA HIS A 167 32.90 -30.78 18.61
C HIS A 167 34.04 -31.46 19.35
N TRP A 168 33.99 -32.78 19.48
CA TRP A 168 35.10 -33.60 19.94
C TRP A 168 35.66 -34.33 18.72
N LYS A 169 36.93 -34.06 18.39
CA LYS A 169 37.61 -34.78 17.31
C LYS A 169 39.02 -35.10 17.75
N LEU A 170 39.35 -36.39 17.74
CA LEU A 170 40.68 -36.90 18.00
C LEU A 170 41.65 -36.32 16.97
N VAL A 171 42.70 -35.64 17.43
CA VAL A 171 43.88 -35.36 16.61
C VAL A 171 44.94 -36.37 17.03
N VAL A 172 45.13 -37.40 16.23
CA VAL A 172 46.32 -38.26 16.34
C VAL A 172 47.45 -37.50 15.66
N VAL A 173 48.30 -36.88 16.47
CA VAL A 173 49.61 -36.39 16.00
C VAL A 173 50.54 -37.58 16.03
N GLU A 174 50.76 -38.20 14.87
CA GLU A 174 51.90 -39.10 14.71
C GLU A 174 53.16 -38.30 15.02
N ASN A 175 53.91 -38.72 16.05
CA ASN A 175 55.21 -38.17 16.39
C ASN A 175 56.22 -38.55 15.32
N ASN A 176 56.11 -37.91 14.15
CA ASN A 176 57.20 -37.90 13.21
C ASN A 176 58.09 -36.71 13.59
N THR A 177 59.26 -37.04 14.14
CA THR A 177 60.39 -36.21 14.57
C THR A 177 60.64 -34.89 13.83
N ARG A 178 59.74 -33.91 13.98
CA ARG A 178 59.99 -32.48 13.82
C ARG A 178 58.81 -31.75 14.45
N SER A 179 59.06 -30.97 15.50
CA SER A 179 58.06 -30.09 16.12
C SER A 179 57.19 -29.45 15.03
N PRO A 180 55.87 -29.68 14.97
CA PRO A 180 55.03 -29.04 13.98
C PRO A 180 55.14 -27.54 14.26
N ASN A 181 55.82 -26.86 13.34
CA ASN A 181 56.09 -25.43 13.44
C ASN A 181 54.73 -24.74 13.61
N TYR A 182 54.62 -23.80 14.57
CA TYR A 182 53.35 -23.14 14.88
C TYR A 182 52.63 -22.69 13.60
N ALA A 183 53.38 -22.12 12.65
CA ALA A 183 52.90 -21.73 11.33
C ALA A 183 52.18 -22.84 10.54
N THR A 184 52.67 -24.08 10.56
CA THR A 184 52.06 -25.19 9.82
C THR A 184 50.72 -25.61 10.44
N LEU A 185 50.61 -25.50 11.77
CA LEU A 185 49.40 -25.84 12.51
C LEU A 185 48.35 -24.71 12.36
N THR A 186 48.78 -23.45 12.43
CA THR A 186 47.91 -22.29 12.18
C THR A 186 47.38 -22.30 10.75
N SER A 187 48.23 -22.56 9.74
CA SER A 187 47.76 -22.65 8.34
C SER A 187 46.83 -23.83 8.09
N ALA A 188 47.01 -24.98 8.77
CA ALA A 188 46.09 -26.11 8.65
C ALA A 188 44.73 -25.83 9.29
N LEU A 189 44.71 -25.08 10.40
CA LEU A 189 43.48 -24.62 11.05
C LEU A 189 42.79 -23.53 10.24
N GLU A 190 43.52 -22.54 9.73
CA GLU A 190 43.00 -21.47 8.89
C GLU A 190 42.45 -22.01 7.55
N LYS A 191 43.06 -23.06 6.99
CA LYS A 191 42.52 -23.74 5.80
C LYS A 191 41.24 -24.53 6.06
N ARG A 192 41.04 -25.05 7.27
CA ARG A 192 39.85 -25.87 7.63
C ARG A 192 38.73 -25.07 8.30
N TYR A 193 39.07 -23.99 8.98
CA TYR A 193 38.20 -23.22 9.86
C TYR A 193 38.35 -21.70 9.70
N GLY A 194 39.26 -21.24 8.83
CA GLY A 194 39.40 -19.81 8.56
C GLY A 194 38.35 -19.34 7.56
N ASP A 195 37.78 -18.18 7.84
CA ASP A 195 36.65 -17.62 7.07
C ASP A 195 37.11 -16.86 5.82
N ALA A 196 38.41 -16.91 5.48
CA ALA A 196 38.99 -16.24 4.31
C ALA A 196 38.33 -16.70 2.99
N HIS A 197 37.96 -17.98 2.88
CA HIS A 197 37.25 -18.51 1.70
C HIS A 197 35.77 -18.07 1.64
N LEU A 198 35.22 -17.57 2.75
CA LEU A 198 33.83 -17.09 2.85
C LEU A 198 33.70 -15.60 2.51
N GLN A 199 34.81 -14.89 2.28
CA GLN A 199 34.81 -13.49 1.85
C GLN A 199 33.83 -13.22 0.71
N HIS A 200 33.86 -14.05 -0.33
CA HIS A 200 32.97 -13.91 -1.48
C HIS A 200 31.50 -14.15 -1.13
N VAL A 201 31.22 -15.10 -0.23
CA VAL A 201 29.86 -15.37 0.25
C VAL A 201 29.30 -14.14 0.96
N TYR A 202 30.10 -13.49 1.81
CA TYR A 202 29.67 -12.29 2.52
C TYR A 202 29.50 -11.08 1.60
N GLN A 203 30.34 -10.93 0.57
CA GLN A 203 30.15 -9.89 -0.47
C GLN A 203 28.80 -10.07 -1.19
N VAL A 204 28.46 -11.32 -1.56
CA VAL A 204 27.18 -11.64 -2.20
C VAL A 204 26.02 -11.41 -1.23
N GLN A 205 26.16 -11.78 0.04
CA GLN A 205 25.14 -11.52 1.06
C GLN A 205 24.88 -10.03 1.25
N LEU A 206 25.93 -9.21 1.25
CA LEU A 206 25.83 -7.75 1.35
C LEU A 206 25.08 -7.15 0.16
N ARG A 207 25.45 -7.53 -1.07
CA ARG A 207 24.75 -7.07 -2.28
C ARG A 207 23.29 -7.52 -2.36
N ASN A 208 22.98 -8.68 -1.82
CA ASN A 208 21.61 -9.22 -1.82
C ASN A 208 20.73 -8.64 -0.72
N LYS A 209 21.27 -7.84 0.21
CA LYS A 209 20.44 -7.17 1.23
C LYS A 209 19.68 -5.99 0.64
N LYS A 210 18.40 -6.23 0.38
CA LYS A 210 17.44 -5.19 0.04
C LYS A 210 16.58 -4.80 1.24
N GLN A 211 16.20 -3.53 1.30
CA GLN A 211 15.27 -2.97 2.26
C GLN A 211 13.91 -3.67 2.14
N ARG A 212 13.44 -4.26 3.23
CA ARG A 212 12.10 -4.87 3.29
C ARG A 212 11.01 -3.81 3.39
N PHE A 213 9.79 -4.16 2.99
CA PHE A 213 8.64 -3.26 3.01
C PHE A 213 8.31 -2.72 4.41
N GLU A 214 8.56 -3.52 5.43
CA GLU A 214 8.24 -3.26 6.84
C GLU A 214 9.32 -2.45 7.59
N LYS A 215 10.53 -2.33 7.04
CA LYS A 215 11.65 -1.68 7.72
C LYS A 215 11.75 -0.20 7.36
N THR A 216 11.90 0.64 8.38
CA THR A 216 12.21 2.07 8.21
C THR A 216 13.63 2.25 7.67
N LEU A 217 13.89 3.38 7.01
CA LEU A 217 15.22 3.70 6.46
C LEU A 217 16.30 3.68 7.55
N GLN A 218 15.98 4.16 8.76
CA GLN A 218 16.88 4.17 9.90
C GLN A 218 17.24 2.76 10.40
N GLN A 219 16.26 1.87 10.50
CA GLN A 219 16.52 0.48 10.89
C GLN A 219 17.36 -0.24 9.83
N TYR A 220 17.10 0.06 8.56
CA TYR A 220 17.85 -0.51 7.45
C TYR A 220 19.31 -0.01 7.43
N GLU A 221 19.54 1.29 7.67
CA GLU A 221 20.88 1.86 7.81
C GLU A 221 21.66 1.15 8.93
N ALA A 222 21.07 1.03 10.13
CA ALA A 222 21.72 0.38 11.27
C ALA A 222 22.05 -1.09 10.99
N ASP A 223 21.18 -1.80 10.27
CA ASP A 223 21.42 -3.19 9.85
C ASP A 223 22.59 -3.28 8.86
N ILE A 224 22.68 -2.38 7.89
CA ILE A 224 23.79 -2.33 6.91
C ILE A 224 25.09 -1.97 7.62
N SER A 225 25.09 -0.96 8.49
CA SER A 225 26.27 -0.54 9.26
C SER A 225 26.83 -1.68 10.10
N ARG A 226 25.98 -2.40 10.85
CA ARG A 226 26.40 -3.59 11.63
C ARG A 226 26.92 -4.71 10.74
N MET A 227 26.30 -4.93 9.58
CA MET A 227 26.67 -6.04 8.70
C MET A 227 27.98 -5.76 7.96
N VAL A 228 28.23 -4.50 7.58
CA VAL A 228 29.49 -4.06 6.98
C VAL A 228 30.61 -4.12 8.01
N GLU A 229 30.38 -3.63 9.23
CA GLU A 229 31.34 -3.74 10.34
C GLU A 229 31.70 -5.21 10.65
N TRP A 230 30.69 -6.07 10.72
CA TRP A 230 30.91 -7.52 10.89
C TRP A 230 31.71 -8.11 9.72
N PHE A 231 31.33 -7.78 8.48
CA PHE A 231 32.02 -8.26 7.28
C PHE A 231 33.49 -7.85 7.27
N ILE A 232 33.82 -6.62 7.63
CA ILE A 232 35.22 -6.13 7.61
C ILE A 232 36.05 -6.81 8.68
N ASN A 233 35.50 -7.02 9.88
CA ASN A 233 36.17 -7.77 10.93
C ASN A 233 36.50 -9.22 10.52
N LEU A 234 35.70 -9.81 9.63
CA LEU A 234 35.91 -11.19 9.14
C LEU A 234 36.74 -11.27 7.85
N ALA A 235 36.50 -10.36 6.91
CA ALA A 235 37.04 -10.42 5.56
C ALA A 235 38.27 -9.54 5.36
N TYR A 236 38.32 -8.35 5.95
CA TYR A 236 39.38 -7.38 5.71
C TYR A 236 39.81 -6.65 7.00
N PRO A 237 40.48 -7.35 7.93
CA PRO A 237 40.90 -6.75 9.20
C PRO A 237 41.92 -5.60 9.05
N THR A 238 42.50 -5.41 7.85
CA THR A 238 43.48 -4.34 7.55
C THR A 238 42.93 -3.24 6.65
N ALA A 239 41.61 -3.22 6.36
CA ALA A 239 41.03 -2.21 5.48
C ALA A 239 41.03 -0.80 6.12
N PRO A 240 41.34 0.26 5.36
CA PRO A 240 41.26 1.63 5.84
C PRO A 240 39.79 2.07 6.01
N ALA A 241 39.51 2.88 7.04
CA ALA A 241 38.16 3.31 7.41
C ALA A 241 37.41 4.04 6.28
N GLU A 242 38.11 4.72 5.38
CA GLU A 242 37.49 5.40 4.24
C GLU A 242 36.83 4.42 3.25
N VAL A 243 37.46 3.26 3.02
CA VAL A 243 36.90 2.21 2.14
C VAL A 243 35.69 1.54 2.79
N ILE A 244 35.68 1.46 4.12
CA ILE A 244 34.55 0.95 4.91
C ILE A 244 33.33 1.84 4.70
N GLU A 245 33.49 3.15 4.89
CA GLU A 245 32.40 4.12 4.71
C GLU A 245 31.88 4.14 3.28
N GLN A 246 32.77 4.09 2.29
CA GLN A 246 32.36 4.02 0.88
C GLN A 246 31.56 2.75 0.57
N LEU A 247 31.98 1.60 1.11
CA LEU A 247 31.27 0.34 0.95
C LEU A 247 29.92 0.35 1.66
N SER A 248 29.84 0.96 2.84
CA SER A 248 28.59 1.17 3.58
C SER A 248 27.61 2.02 2.78
N VAL A 249 28.06 3.15 2.26
CA VAL A 249 27.23 4.05 1.42
C VAL A 249 26.77 3.35 0.15
N SER A 250 27.67 2.66 -0.56
CA SER A 250 27.30 1.97 -1.81
C SER A 250 26.29 0.85 -1.56
N SER A 251 26.49 0.06 -0.49
CA SER A 251 25.60 -1.06 -0.14
C SER A 251 24.24 -0.57 0.34
N PHE A 252 24.22 0.52 1.12
CA PHE A 252 22.98 1.17 1.54
C PHE A 252 22.17 1.64 0.33
N ILE A 253 22.81 2.32 -0.63
CA ILE A 253 22.14 2.83 -1.84
C ILE A 253 21.62 1.69 -2.73
N GLU A 254 22.41 0.63 -2.93
CA GLU A 254 22.05 -0.50 -3.81
C GLU A 254 20.89 -1.33 -3.27
N GLY A 255 20.72 -1.39 -1.95
CA GLY A 255 19.64 -2.13 -1.33
C GLY A 255 18.39 -1.29 -1.04
N LEU A 256 18.32 -0.02 -1.44
CA LEU A 256 17.07 0.75 -1.34
C LEU A 256 15.94 0.13 -2.17
N ARG A 257 14.70 0.26 -1.67
CA ARG A 257 13.51 -0.38 -2.25
C ARG A 257 13.20 0.07 -3.68
N ASP A 258 13.35 1.36 -3.93
CA ASP A 258 13.03 2.01 -5.20
C ASP A 258 14.34 2.39 -5.90
N PRO A 259 14.61 1.86 -7.10
CA PRO A 259 15.84 2.14 -7.83
C PRO A 259 15.96 3.63 -8.21
N GLU A 260 14.86 4.32 -8.48
CA GLU A 260 14.89 5.76 -8.79
C GLU A 260 15.24 6.58 -7.54
N PHE A 261 14.66 6.21 -6.40
CA PHE A 261 15.02 6.79 -5.11
C PHE A 261 16.50 6.58 -4.77
N GLY A 262 17.03 5.36 -5.00
CA GLY A 262 18.45 5.07 -4.81
C GLY A 262 19.37 5.87 -5.74
N GLN A 263 18.96 6.10 -7.00
CA GLN A 263 19.69 6.96 -7.92
C GLN A 263 19.76 8.41 -7.43
N LEU A 264 18.67 8.96 -6.89
CA LEU A 264 18.64 10.32 -6.35
C LEU A 264 19.59 10.48 -5.17
N VAL A 265 19.59 9.53 -4.24
CA VAL A 265 20.53 9.52 -3.10
C VAL A 265 21.98 9.38 -3.60
N ARG A 266 22.24 8.59 -4.66
CA ARG A 266 23.58 8.42 -5.24
C ARG A 266 24.17 9.71 -5.81
N LEU A 267 23.35 10.62 -6.33
CA LEU A 267 23.82 11.86 -6.95
C LEU A 267 24.52 12.82 -5.99
N ALA A 268 24.18 12.76 -4.70
CA ALA A 268 24.76 13.65 -3.69
C ALA A 268 26.16 13.22 -3.17
N ARG A 269 26.70 12.07 -3.64
CA ARG A 269 28.08 11.63 -3.36
C ARG A 269 28.46 11.69 -1.87
N HIS A 270 27.64 11.04 -1.05
CA HIS A 270 27.81 10.97 0.39
C HIS A 270 29.14 10.33 0.80
N LYS A 271 29.77 10.89 1.84
CA LYS A 271 31.03 10.38 2.39
C LYS A 271 30.81 9.37 3.51
N THR A 272 29.71 9.51 4.24
CA THR A 272 29.34 8.64 5.35
C THR A 272 27.94 8.09 5.14
N ILE A 273 27.68 6.92 5.73
CA ILE A 273 26.35 6.31 5.66
C ILE A 273 25.27 7.18 6.35
N SER A 274 25.64 7.92 7.39
CA SER A 274 24.74 8.84 8.08
C SER A 274 24.33 10.03 7.22
N GLU A 275 25.24 10.58 6.41
CA GLU A 275 24.93 11.65 5.45
C GLU A 275 23.97 11.16 4.37
N ALA A 276 24.17 9.92 3.90
CA ALA A 276 23.25 9.27 2.96
C ALA A 276 21.85 9.06 3.55
N LEU A 277 21.76 8.71 4.84
CA LEU A 277 20.49 8.56 5.54
C LEU A 277 19.75 9.89 5.66
N VAL A 278 20.43 10.97 6.06
CA VAL A 278 19.80 12.30 6.18
C VAL A 278 19.22 12.75 4.85
N HIS A 279 20.00 12.65 3.77
CA HIS A 279 19.53 13.03 2.44
C HIS A 279 18.39 12.12 1.94
N ALA A 280 18.43 10.82 2.24
CA ALA A 280 17.32 9.92 1.92
C ALA A 280 16.03 10.31 2.64
N LEU A 281 16.11 10.70 3.92
CA LEU A 281 14.96 11.19 4.70
C LEU A 281 14.42 12.51 4.15
N GLU A 282 15.29 13.42 3.69
CA GLU A 282 14.88 14.67 3.05
C GLU A 282 14.09 14.40 1.76
N ILE A 283 14.57 13.48 0.90
CA ILE A 283 13.87 13.12 -0.34
C ILE A 283 12.52 12.45 -0.01
N GLU A 284 12.46 11.58 1.01
CA GLU A 284 11.22 10.96 1.46
C GLU A 284 10.19 12.01 1.93
N ALA A 285 10.63 12.98 2.72
CA ALA A 285 9.78 14.10 3.16
C ALA A 285 9.26 14.93 1.97
N VAL A 286 10.12 15.26 1.01
CA VAL A 286 9.74 16.01 -0.21
C VAL A 286 8.76 15.21 -1.07
N LYS A 287 8.95 13.89 -1.21
CA LYS A 287 8.03 13.01 -1.94
C LYS A 287 6.65 13.00 -1.29
N GLU A 288 6.56 12.93 0.04
CA GLU A 288 5.27 12.97 0.74
C GLU A 288 4.54 14.31 0.54
N VAL A 289 5.25 15.44 0.63
CA VAL A 289 4.67 16.77 0.35
C VAL A 289 4.14 16.85 -1.09
N SER A 290 4.92 16.36 -2.06
CA SER A 290 4.54 16.37 -3.48
C SER A 290 3.33 15.47 -3.75
N ARG A 291 3.26 14.29 -3.13
CA ARG A 291 2.12 13.37 -3.22
C ARG A 291 0.84 14.01 -2.66
N VAL A 292 0.94 14.71 -1.52
CA VAL A 292 -0.19 15.47 -0.97
C VAL A 292 -0.61 16.59 -1.92
N ALA A 293 0.33 17.36 -2.46
CA ALA A 293 0.04 18.42 -3.42
C ALA A 293 -0.69 17.89 -4.66
N ILE A 294 -0.16 16.86 -5.32
CA ILE A 294 -0.76 16.22 -6.50
C ILE A 294 -2.19 15.73 -6.19
N ASN A 295 -2.39 15.11 -5.04
CA ASN A 295 -3.72 14.66 -4.61
C ASN A 295 -4.70 15.84 -4.41
N THR A 296 -4.25 16.97 -3.85
CA THR A 296 -5.11 18.15 -3.70
C THR A 296 -5.43 18.83 -5.03
N TYR A 297 -4.49 18.86 -5.99
CA TYR A 297 -4.73 19.38 -7.32
C TYR A 297 -5.71 18.50 -8.09
N GLN A 298 -5.52 17.17 -8.08
CA GLN A 298 -6.45 16.24 -8.72
C GLN A 298 -7.85 16.27 -8.10
N ARG A 299 -7.98 16.54 -6.79
CA ARG A 299 -9.29 16.76 -6.16
C ARG A 299 -9.93 18.07 -6.61
N ARG A 300 -9.16 19.16 -6.71
CA ARG A 300 -9.66 20.44 -7.22
C ARG A 300 -10.09 20.36 -8.69
N ASP A 301 -9.30 19.72 -9.54
CA ASP A 301 -9.55 19.61 -10.98
C ASP A 301 -10.77 18.74 -11.32
N LYS A 302 -11.03 17.71 -10.49
CA LYS A 302 -12.27 16.94 -10.59
C LYS A 302 -13.46 17.77 -10.14
N GLN A 303 -13.31 18.58 -9.09
CA GLN A 303 -14.38 19.44 -8.58
C GLN A 303 -14.76 20.55 -9.57
N THR A 304 -13.79 21.18 -10.24
CA THR A 304 -14.02 22.22 -11.26
C THR A 304 -14.71 21.66 -12.51
N ARG A 305 -14.33 20.47 -12.97
CA ARG A 305 -15.02 19.80 -14.10
C ARG A 305 -16.47 19.44 -13.76
N ILE A 306 -16.76 19.10 -12.51
CA ILE A 306 -18.14 18.81 -12.06
C ILE A 306 -18.94 20.11 -11.98
N THR A 307 -18.36 21.21 -11.50
CA THR A 307 -19.07 22.51 -11.43
C THR A 307 -19.32 23.09 -12.81
N ASP A 308 -18.38 22.97 -13.73
CA ASP A 308 -18.50 23.47 -15.11
C ASP A 308 -19.50 22.61 -15.91
N GLY A 309 -19.47 21.28 -15.72
CA GLY A 309 -20.48 20.38 -16.31
C GLY A 309 -21.89 20.69 -15.82
N ASN A 310 -22.07 20.89 -14.53
CA ASN A 310 -23.37 21.25 -13.94
C ASN A 310 -23.86 22.64 -14.37
N MET A 311 -22.94 23.61 -14.54
CA MET A 311 -23.29 24.95 -15.02
C MET A 311 -23.71 24.91 -16.51
N ILE A 312 -23.04 24.11 -17.34
CA ILE A 312 -23.40 23.92 -18.76
C ILE A 312 -24.77 23.21 -18.89
N GLU A 313 -25.04 22.18 -18.08
CA GLU A 313 -26.36 21.54 -18.05
C GLU A 313 -27.47 22.52 -17.60
N SER A 314 -27.20 23.34 -16.58
CA SER A 314 -28.15 24.36 -16.12
C SER A 314 -28.45 25.42 -17.19
N LEU A 315 -27.44 25.81 -17.99
CA LEU A 315 -27.60 26.77 -19.09
C LEU A 315 -28.35 26.15 -20.29
N LEU A 316 -28.13 24.86 -20.56
CA LEU A 316 -28.85 24.12 -21.61
C LEU A 316 -30.34 23.96 -21.26
N GLU A 317 -30.66 23.68 -20.00
CA GLU A 317 -32.05 23.60 -19.52
C GLU A 317 -32.76 24.95 -19.60
N LEU A 318 -32.07 26.05 -19.24
CA LEU A 318 -32.61 27.40 -19.40
C LEU A 318 -32.88 27.73 -20.87
N LEU A 319 -31.98 27.39 -21.79
CA LEU A 319 -32.18 27.64 -23.22
C LEU A 319 -33.31 26.79 -23.84
N GLN A 320 -33.62 25.62 -23.26
CA GLN A 320 -34.77 24.81 -23.68
C GLN A 320 -36.11 25.39 -23.22
N GLN A 321 -36.15 26.19 -22.15
CA GLN A 321 -37.38 26.86 -21.69
C GLN A 321 -37.77 28.09 -22.51
N PHE A 322 -36.86 28.61 -23.35
CA PHE A 322 -37.09 29.80 -24.20
C PHE A 322 -37.44 29.46 -25.67
N LYS A 323 -37.79 28.20 -25.98
CA LYS A 323 -38.28 27.77 -27.30
C LYS A 323 -39.78 27.46 -27.27
#